data_AF-A0A0V8JHR7-F1
#
_entry.id   AF-A0A0V8JHR7-F1
#
_cell.length_a   1.000
_cell.length_b   1.000
_cell.length_c   1.000
_cell.angle_alpha   90.00
_cell.angle_beta   90.00
_cell.angle_gamma   90.00
#
_symmetry.space_group_name_H-M   'P 1'
#
loop_
_entity.id
_entity.type
_entity.pdbx_description
1 polymer ?
#
loop_
_entity_poly.entity_id
_entity_poly.type
_entity_poly.pdbx_seq_one_letter_code
_entity_poly.pdbx_strand_id
1 'polypeptide(L)' 'MSNIPLTRGFIYLIMGILFTYLAILSVDTTVWTLPTILFALVAAFDFRLAIRTFSLHRKIKKLQEQYKKSNSNDSQK' A
#
# COMPACT_ATOMS: atom_id res chain seq x y z
N MET A 1 5.87 22.02 -6.35
CA MET A 1 5.03 20.94 -5.80
C MET A 1 5.69 19.62 -6.15
N SER A 2 6.47 19.03 -5.25
CA SER A 2 7.26 17.84 -5.57
C SER A 2 6.33 16.65 -5.82
N ASN A 3 6.32 16.17 -7.06
CA ASN A 3 5.63 14.96 -7.48
C ASN A 3 6.13 13.81 -6.58
N ILE A 4 5.32 13.36 -5.62
CA ILE A 4 5.56 12.10 -4.93
C ILE A 4 4.86 11.06 -5.82
N PRO A 5 5.59 10.40 -6.74
CA PRO A 5 4.98 9.37 -7.56
C PRO A 5 4.51 8.26 -6.63
N LEU A 6 3.19 8.10 -6.56
CA LEU A 6 2.48 7.02 -5.87
C LEU A 6 3.01 5.62 -6.25
N THR A 7 3.80 5.54 -7.32
CA THR A 7 4.61 4.39 -7.78
C THR A 7 5.51 3.79 -6.70
N ARG A 8 6.00 4.57 -5.71
CA ARG A 8 6.82 3.99 -4.62
C ARG A 8 6.05 2.95 -3.78
N GLY A 9 4.74 3.12 -3.61
CA GLY A 9 3.89 2.15 -2.88
C GLY A 9 3.83 0.77 -3.54
N PHE A 10 3.98 0.71 -4.87
CA PHE A 10 3.94 -0.54 -5.62
C PHE A 10 5.21 -1.37 -5.42
N ILE A 11 6.36 -0.72 -5.23
CA ILE A 11 7.63 -1.39 -4.91
C ILE A 11 7.52 -2.09 -3.55
N TYR A 12 6.94 -1.43 -2.54
CA TYR A 12 6.70 -2.06 -1.23
C TYR A 12 5.70 -3.22 -1.30
N LEU A 13 4.66 -3.11 -2.15
CA LEU A 13 3.72 -4.21 -2.37
C LEU A 13 4.41 -5.43 -3.01
N ILE A 14 5.22 -5.22 -4.05
CA ILE A 14 5.97 -6.30 -4.72
C ILE A 14 6.98 -6.92 -3.76
N MET A 15 7.68 -6.11 -2.97
CA MET A 15 8.63 -6.60 -1.97
C MET A 15 7.93 -7.45 -0.90
N GLY A 16 6.77 -7.02 -0.40
CA GLY A 16 5.99 -7.83 0.55
C GLY A 16 5.52 -9.18 -0.02
N ILE A 17 5.12 -9.21 -1.30
CA ILE A 17 4.77 -10.46 -1.99
C ILE A 17 6.00 -11.37 -2.14
N LEU A 18 7.15 -10.79 -2.52
CA LEU A 18 8.41 -11.53 -2.65
C LEU A 18 8.86 -12.11 -1.31
N PHE A 19 8.79 -11.34 -0.22
CA PHE A 19 9.09 -11.84 1.12
C PHE A 19 8.11 -12.93 1.58
N THR A 20 6.83 -12.84 1.20
CA THR A 20 5.87 -13.92 1.45
C THR A 20 6.27 -15.20 0.72
N TYR A 21 6.72 -15.10 -0.54
CA TYR A 21 7.21 -16.25 -1.30
C TYR A 21 8.46 -16.87 -0.66
N LEU A 22 9.41 -16.05 -0.21
CA LEU A 22 10.61 -16.51 0.52
C LEU A 22 10.27 -17.15 1.86
N ALA A 23 9.23 -16.66 2.56
CA ALA A 23 8.74 -17.25 3.80
C ALA A 23 8.20 -18.66 3.57
N ILE A 24 7.43 -18.86 2.51
CA ILE A 24 6.88 -20.17 2.12
C ILE A 24 8.02 -21.12 1.73
N LEU A 25 9.00 -20.64 0.97
CA LEU A 25 10.16 -21.46 0.58
C LEU A 25 11.05 -21.85 1.77
N SER A 26 11.10 -21.02 2.82
CA SER A 26 11.87 -21.31 4.03
C SER A 26 11.18 -22.30 4.98
N VAL A 27 9.97 -22.75 4.67
CA VAL A 27 9.29 -23.80 5.44
C VAL A 27 9.88 -25.15 5.05
N ASP A 28 10.78 -25.67 5.87
CA ASP A 28 11.25 -27.05 5.74
C ASP A 28 10.25 -28.02 6.38
N THR A 29 10.12 -27.97 7.72
CA THR A 29 9.29 -28.92 8.49
C THR A 29 8.19 -28.24 9.30
N THR A 30 8.33 -26.94 9.59
CA THR A 30 7.37 -26.20 10.40
C THR A 30 7.46 -24.71 10.13
N VAL A 31 6.32 -24.02 10.24
CA VAL A 31 6.22 -22.56 10.03
C VAL A 31 6.80 -21.73 11.18
N TRP A 32 7.13 -22.38 12.30
CA TRP A 32 7.68 -21.76 13.51
C TRP A 32 9.19 -21.51 13.46
N THR A 33 9.80 -21.65 12.29
CA THR A 33 11.20 -21.28 12.10
C THR A 33 11.36 -19.76 12.11
N LEU A 34 12.41 -19.30 12.79
CA LEU A 34 12.76 -17.88 12.92
C LEU A 34 12.73 -17.10 11.57
N PRO A 35 13.35 -17.59 10.47
CA PRO A 35 13.30 -16.89 9.18
C PRO A 35 11.89 -16.78 8.60
N THR A 36 11.06 -17.83 8.69
CA THR A 36 9.68 -17.81 8.19
C THR A 36 8.83 -16.79 8.94
N ILE A 37 8.96 -16.73 10.27
CA ILE A 37 8.25 -15.73 11.09
C ILE A 37 8.73 -14.32 10.75
N LEU A 38 10.04 -14.11 10.59
CA LEU A 38 10.61 -12.80 10.25
C LEU A 38 10.11 -12.31 8.88
N PHE A 39 10.16 -13.16 7.86
CA PHE A 39 9.65 -12.82 6.54
C PHE A 39 8.13 -12.57 6.53
N ALA A 40 7.37 -13.35 7.31
CA ALA A 40 5.93 -13.15 7.45
C ALA A 40 5.58 -11.82 8.15
N LEU A 41 6.35 -11.42 9.18
CA LEU A 41 6.19 -10.14 9.87
C LEU A 41 6.49 -8.95 8.95
N VAL A 42 7.58 -9.02 8.19
CA VAL A 42 7.95 -7.98 7.22
C VAL A 42 6.87 -7.86 6.14
N ALA A 43 6.43 -8.99 5.56
CA ALA A 43 5.36 -8.99 4.57
C ALA A 43 4.05 -8.41 5.12
N ALA A 44 3.66 -8.74 6.36
CA ALA A 44 2.46 -8.19 6.99
C ALA A 44 2.56 -6.66 7.22
N PHE A 45 3.76 -6.16 7.55
CA PHE A 45 4.01 -4.72 7.65
C PHE A 45 3.89 -4.02 6.30
N ASP A 46 4.46 -4.60 5.23
CA ASP A 46 4.35 -4.07 3.87
C ASP A 46 2.89 -3.99 3.39
N PHE A 47 2.10 -5.04 3.62
CA PHE A 47 0.66 -5.03 3.30
C PHE A 47 -0.10 -3.93 4.04
N ARG A 48 0.24 -3.68 5.31
CA ARG A 48 -0.36 -2.60 6.10
C ARG A 48 -0.04 -1.22 5.50
N LEU A 49 1.21 -0.99 5.10
CA LEU A 49 1.60 0.26 4.42
C LEU A 49 0.87 0.43 3.08
N ALA A 50 0.72 -0.64 2.31
CA ALA A 50 -0.01 -0.62 1.05
C ALA A 50 -1.49 -0.23 1.26
N ILE A 51 -2.17 -0.86 2.22
CA ILE A 51 -3.57 -0.56 2.56
C ILE A 51 -3.73 0.90 3.01
N ARG A 52 -2.82 1.40 3.85
CA ARG A 52 -2.84 2.80 4.32
C ARG A 52 -2.70 3.77 3.15
N THR A 53 -1.76 3.52 2.26
CA THR A 53 -1.49 4.36 1.08
C THR A 53 -2.68 4.37 0.13
N PHE A 54 -3.28 3.21 -0.12
CA PHE A 54 -4.47 3.09 -0.96
C PHE A 54 -5.69 3.82 -0.37
N SER A 55 -5.89 3.72 0.95
CA SER A 55 -6.97 4.41 1.66
C SER A 55 -6.80 5.93 1.61
N LEU A 56 -5.57 6.43 1.78
CA LEU A 56 -5.27 7.85 1.66
C LEU A 56 -5.51 8.36 0.23
N HIS A 57 -5.11 7.60 -0.78
CA HIS A 57 -5.35 7.95 -2.18
C HIS A 57 -6.85 8.06 -2.50
N ARG A 58 -7.66 7.11 -2.02
CA ARG A 58 -9.13 7.17 -2.17
C ARG A 58 -9.73 8.42 -1.50
N LYS A 59 -9.25 8.80 -0.32
CA LYS A 59 -9.73 10.03 0.37
C LYS A 59 -9.37 11.29 -0.40
N ILE A 60 -8.12 11.41 -0.86
CA ILE A 60 -7.66 12.58 -1.62
C ILE A 60 -8.46 12.72 -2.92
N LYS A 61 -8.69 11.62 -3.65
CA LYS A 61 -9.48 11.65 -4.89
C LYS A 61 -10.91 12.13 -4.66
N LYS A 62 -11.57 11.67 -3.59
CA LYS A 62 -12.91 12.14 -3.21
C LYS A 62 -12.93 13.64 -2.87
N LEU A 63 -11.93 14.13 -2.14
CA LEU A 63 -11.82 15.55 -1.79
C LEU A 63 -11.58 16.43 -3.03
N GLN A 64 -10.76 15.97 -3.98
CA GLN A 64 -10.55 16.69 -5.24
C GLN A 64 -11.81 16.73 -6.11
N GLU A 65 -12.56 15.63 -6.18
CA GLU A 65 -13.85 15.57 -6.88
C GLU A 65 -14.88 16.53 -6.25
N GLN A 66 -14.93 16.61 -4.92
CA GLN A 66 -15.80 17.56 -4.20
C GLN A 66 -15.39 19.02 -4.42
N TYR A 67 -14.10 19.34 -4.36
CA TYR A 67 -13.60 20.69 -4.64
C TYR A 67 -13.94 21.14 -6.07
N LYS A 68 -13.71 20.27 -7.07
CA LYS A 68 -14.03 20.57 -8.47
C LYS A 68 -15.53 20.81 -8.68
N LYS A 69 -16.39 20.02 -8.04
CA LYS A 69 -17.86 20.16 -8.14
C LYS A 69 -18.39 21.42 -7.45
N SER A 70 -17.79 21.83 -6.33
CA SER A 70 -18.13 23.08 -5.66
C SER A 70 -17.77 24.30 -6.51
N ASN A 71 -16.58 24.30 -7.12
CA ASN A 71 -16.10 25.42 -7.91
C ASN A 71 -16.82 25.56 -9.27
N SER A 72 -17.34 24.46 -9.84
CA SER A 72 -18.13 24.52 -11.08
C SER A 72 -19.54 25.09 -10.86
N ASN A 73 -20.14 24.85 -9.69
CA ASN A 73 -21.47 25.38 -9.37
C ASN A 73 -21.45 26.89 -9.08
N ASP A 74 -20.34 27.42 -8.59
CA ASP A 74 -20.15 28.85 -8.35
C ASP A 74 -19.98 29.65 -9.66
N SER A 75 -19.44 29.03 -10.71
CA SER A 75 -19.27 29.67 -12.04
C SER A 75 -20.52 29.69 -12.92
N GLN A 76 -21.61 29.04 -12.50
CA GLN A 76 -22.87 28.94 -13.27
C GLN A 76 -23.99 29.80 -12.67
N LYS A 77 -23.69 30.60 -11.65
CA LYS A 77 -24.62 31.45 -10.91
C LYS A 77 -24.22 32.92 -11.05
#